data_AF-A0A563W4D7-F1
#
_entry.id   AF-A0A563W4D7-F1
#
_cell.length_a   1.000
_cell.length_b   1.000
_cell.length_c   1.000
_cell.angle_alpha   90.00
_cell.angle_beta   90.00
_cell.angle_gamma   90.00
#
_symmetry.space_group_name_H-M   'P 1'
#
loop_
_entity.id
_entity.type
_entity.pdbx_description
1 polymer ?
#
loop_
_entity_poly.entity_id
_entity_poly.type
_entity_poly.pdbx_seq_one_letter_code
_entity_poly.pdbx_strand_id
1 'polypeptide(L)' 'MSKIISIHSYRGGTGKTNITVCLAALVSSQGKRVGIIDTDIL' A
#
# COMPACT_ATOMS: atom_id res chain seq x y z
N MET A 1 -17.20 5.25 -3.35
CA MET A 1 -16.11 6.16 -3.73
C MET A 1 -14.79 5.53 -3.32
N SER A 2 -13.79 5.50 -4.20
CA SER A 2 -12.44 4.99 -3.89
C SER A 2 -11.69 5.95 -2.96
N LYS A 3 -10.81 5.41 -2.12
CA LYS A 3 -9.84 6.17 -1.31
C LYS A 3 -8.46 5.95 -1.90
N ILE A 4 -7.68 7.02 -2.03
CA ILE A 4 -6.28 6.95 -2.47
C ILE A 4 -5.41 7.14 -1.23
N ILE A 5 -4.55 6.18 -0.95
CA ILE A 5 -3.69 6.14 0.25
C ILE A 5 -2.24 6.12 -0.24
N SER A 6 -1.47 7.16 0.09
CA SER A 6 -0.03 7.20 -0.19
C SER A 6 0.75 6.77 1.05
N ILE A 7 1.78 5.94 0.86
CA ILE A 7 2.63 5.42 1.93
C ILE A 7 4.05 5.94 1.69
N HIS A 8 4.55 6.73 2.64
CA HIS A 8 5.84 7.41 2.54
C HIS A 8 6.56 7.41 3.91
N SER A 9 7.88 7.59 3.91
CA SER A 9 8.72 7.56 5.12
C SER A 9 9.99 8.41 5.06
N TYR A 10 10.19 9.20 4.00
CA TYR A 10 11.40 10.00 3.72
C TYR A 10 12.73 9.21 3.63
N ARG A 11 12.71 7.89 3.79
CA ARG A 11 13.91 7.04 3.79
C ARG A 11 13.66 5.68 3.12
N GLY A 12 14.69 5.13 2.48
CA GLY A 12 14.72 3.74 2.02
C GLY A 12 14.76 2.75 3.19
N GLY A 13 14.29 1.52 2.95
CA GLY A 13 14.42 0.41 3.92
C GLY A 13 13.51 0.47 5.16
N THR A 14 12.50 1.33 5.20
CA THR A 14 11.59 1.47 6.37
C THR A 14 10.34 0.59 6.31
N GLY A 15 10.28 -0.39 5.41
CA GLY A 15 9.13 -1.32 5.33
C GLY A 15 7.86 -0.76 4.66
N LYS A 16 7.93 0.32 3.87
CA LYS A 16 6.78 0.88 3.13
C LYS A 16 6.07 -0.18 2.29
N THR A 17 6.81 -0.90 1.46
CA THR A 17 6.23 -1.97 0.61
C THR A 17 5.55 -3.05 1.44
N ASN A 18 6.16 -3.45 2.57
CA ASN A 18 5.60 -4.46 3.46
C ASN A 18 4.27 -3.99 4.07
N ILE A 19 4.20 -2.75 4.57
CA ILE A 19 2.94 -2.24 5.13
C ILE A 19 1.86 -2.06 4.05
N THR A 20 2.25 -1.65 2.83
CA THR A 20 1.32 -1.55 1.68
C THR A 20 0.66 -2.90 1.38
N VAL A 21 1.44 -3.98 1.27
CA VAL A 21 0.88 -5.31 0.93
C VAL A 21 0.06 -5.90 2.08
N CYS A 22 0.49 -5.73 3.34
CA CYS A 22 -0.29 -6.19 4.49
C CYS A 22 -1.63 -5.46 4.60
N LEU A 23 -1.63 -4.13 4.42
CA LEU A 23 -2.86 -3.34 4.41
C LEU A 23 -3.78 -3.78 3.27
N ALA A 24 -3.25 -3.97 2.05
CA ALA A 24 -4.01 -4.43 0.92
C ALA A 24 -4.65 -5.80 1.16
N ALA A 25 -3.92 -6.75 1.77
CA ALA A 25 -4.43 -8.07 2.12
C ALA A 25 -5.58 -8.00 3.14
N LEU A 26 -5.44 -7.18 4.18
CA LEU A 26 -6.49 -7.00 5.19
C LEU A 26 -7.74 -6.32 4.62
N VAL A 27 -7.58 -5.31 3.76
CA VAL A 27 -8.72 -4.63 3.14
C VAL A 27 -9.40 -5.56 2.12
N SER A 28 -8.62 -6.36 1.39
CA SER A 28 -9.14 -7.37 0.47
C SER A 28 -9.91 -8.48 1.19
N SER A 29 -9.42 -8.95 2.35
CA SER A 29 -10.10 -9.99 3.15
C SER A 29 -11.45 -9.53 3.70
N GLN A 30 -11.69 -8.22 3.80
CA GLN A 30 -12.98 -7.63 4.13
C GLN A 30 -13.92 -7.47 2.92
N GLY A 31 -13.61 -8.13 1.79
CA GLY A 31 -14.43 -8.10 0.57
C GLY A 31 -14.36 -6.78 -0.20
N LYS A 32 -13.35 -5.94 0.06
CA LYS A 32 -13.17 -4.67 -0.66
C LYS A 32 -12.23 -4.86 -1.84
N ARG A 33 -12.49 -4.12 -2.92
CA ARG A 33 -11.59 -4.04 -4.08
C ARG A 33 -10.41 -3.13 -3.74
N VAL A 34 -9.20 -3.62 -3.94
CA VAL A 34 -7.95 -2.90 -3.68
C VAL A 34 -7.08 -2.95 -4.93
N GLY A 35 -6.44 -1.82 -5.25
CA GLY A 35 -5.35 -1.77 -6.23
C GLY A 35 -4.10 -1.26 -5.52
N ILE A 36 -2.96 -1.88 -5.82
CA ILE A 36 -1.64 -1.40 -5.38
C ILE A 36 -1.01 -0.71 -6.58
N ILE A 37 -0.48 0.50 -6.36
CA ILE A 37 0.33 1.21 -7.34
C ILE A 37 1.74 1.29 -6.74
N ASP A 38 2.69 0.67 -7.42
CA ASP A 38 4.10 0.80 -7.06
C ASP A 38 4.70 2.00 -7.82
N THR A 39 5.14 3.00 -7.06
CA THR A 39 5.76 4.21 -7.60
C THR A 39 7.21 4.34 -7.16
N ASP A 40 7.82 3.29 -6.60
CA ASP A 40 9.25 3.30 -6.31
C ASP A 40 10.00 3.23 -7.65
N ILE A 41 10.43 4.39 -8.13
CA ILE A 41 11.28 4.51 -9.32
C ILE A 41 12.70 4.20 -8.86
N LEU A 42 13.33 3.22 -9.52
CA LEU A 42 14.71 2.78 -9.28
C LEU A 42 15.72 3.93 -9.25
#